data_AF-A0A804J8H5-F1
#
_entry.id   AF-A0A804J8H5-F1
#
_cell.length_a   1.000
_cell.length_b   1.000
_cell.length_c   1.000
_cell.angle_alpha   90.00
_cell.angle_beta   90.00
_cell.angle_gamma   90.00
#
_symmetry.space_group_name_H-M   'P 1'
#
loop_
_entity.id
_entity.type
_entity.pdbx_description
1 polymer ?
#
loop_
_entity_poly.entity_id
_entity_poly.type
_entity_poly.pdbx_seq_one_letter_code
_entity_poly.pdbx_strand_id
1 'polypeptide(L)'
;MKKQIGLVMIAVVMLCSQCLISVEARPIVERRNLLANGLGMTPPMGWNTWNHFYCDINETIIRESADALVSTGLAKLGYRYVNIDDCWAEHDRDSTGYMVPKRLTFPSGIKALADYVHGKGLKLGIYSDAGHQTCSQTMPGSLGHEQKDAETFASWGIDYLKYDNCNNDDLKPMKRYPEMTRALMRTGRPIFVSLCE
;
A
#
# COMPACT_ATOMS: atom_id res chain seq x y z
N MET A 1 25.39 94.05 9.39
CA MET A 1 24.61 93.09 8.57
C MET A 1 24.69 91.72 9.22
N LYS A 2 23.56 91.04 9.45
CA LYS A 2 23.52 89.71 10.08
C LYS A 2 23.79 88.63 9.03
N LYS A 3 24.55 87.58 9.36
CA LYS A 3 24.51 86.28 8.66
C LYS A 3 24.44 85.16 9.71
N GLN A 4 23.43 84.31 9.59
CA GLN A 4 23.28 83.10 10.39
C GLN A 4 24.33 82.07 9.99
N ILE A 5 24.82 81.29 10.94
CA ILE A 5 25.47 80.01 10.70
C ILE A 5 24.72 78.99 11.56
N GLY A 6 24.25 77.91 10.92
CA GLY A 6 23.26 76.99 11.48
C GLY A 6 23.84 75.99 12.48
N LEU A 7 22.99 75.55 13.41
CA LEU A 7 23.28 74.48 14.35
C LEU A 7 23.22 73.13 13.62
N VAL A 8 24.36 72.44 13.48
CA VAL A 8 24.41 71.09 12.90
C VAL A 8 24.04 70.07 13.98
N MET A 9 22.87 69.44 13.84
CA MET A 9 22.42 68.39 14.74
C MET A 9 23.03 67.05 14.30
N ILE A 10 24.00 66.53 15.06
CA ILE A 10 24.64 65.24 14.77
C ILE A 10 23.71 64.12 15.24
N ALA A 11 23.00 63.48 14.30
CA ALA A 11 22.22 62.28 14.56
C ALA A 11 23.15 61.06 14.64
N VAL A 12 23.35 60.53 15.85
CA VAL A 12 24.08 59.26 16.07
C VAL A 12 23.17 58.10 15.68
N VAL A 13 23.36 57.57 14.47
CA VAL A 13 22.67 56.36 14.01
C VAL A 13 23.33 55.13 14.66
N MET A 14 22.68 54.56 15.69
CA MET A 14 23.07 53.24 16.21
C MET A 14 22.71 52.16 15.18
N LEU A 15 23.71 51.72 14.40
CA LEU A 15 23.63 50.51 13.59
C LEU A 15 23.65 49.28 14.52
N CYS A 16 22.48 48.94 15.08
CA CYS A 16 22.27 47.66 15.72
C CYS A 16 22.30 46.57 14.64
N SER A 17 23.46 45.92 14.48
CA SER A 17 23.64 44.80 13.57
C SER A 17 22.88 43.59 14.11
N GLN A 18 21.59 43.50 13.77
CA GLN A 18 20.77 42.33 14.04
C GLN A 18 21.26 41.19 13.15
N CYS A 19 22.14 40.35 13.72
CA CYS A 19 22.52 39.09 13.10
C CYS A 19 21.28 38.18 13.08
N LEU A 20 20.56 38.21 11.97
CA LEU A 20 19.46 37.29 11.70
C LEU A 20 20.05 35.88 11.56
N ILE A 21 20.06 35.14 12.67
CA ILE A 21 20.30 33.70 12.67
C ILE A 21 19.11 33.07 11.95
N SER A 22 19.27 32.82 10.65
CA SER A 22 18.38 31.96 9.89
C SER A 22 18.44 30.55 10.48
N VAL A 23 17.51 30.26 11.38
CA VAL A 23 17.25 28.88 11.82
C VAL A 23 16.65 28.15 10.64
N GLU A 24 17.50 27.50 9.84
CA GLU A 24 17.04 26.52 8.85
C GLU A 24 16.25 25.44 9.61
N ALA A 25 14.94 25.44 9.41
CA ALA A 25 14.08 24.40 9.92
C ALA A 25 14.52 23.08 9.28
N ARG A 26 15.19 22.22 10.06
CA ARG A 26 15.49 20.85 9.64
C ARG A 26 14.18 20.24 9.16
N PRO A 27 14.13 19.62 7.96
CA PRO A 27 12.91 18.99 7.50
C PRO A 27 12.49 17.97 8.56
N ILE A 28 11.25 18.10 9.04
CA ILE A 28 10.67 17.10 9.93
C ILE A 28 10.58 15.84 9.08
N VAL A 29 11.55 14.94 9.26
CA VAL A 29 11.44 13.58 8.76
C VAL A 29 10.28 12.99 9.54
N GLU A 30 9.11 12.97 8.93
CA GLU A 30 7.96 12.22 9.42
C GLU A 30 8.32 10.73 9.40
N ARG A 31 8.99 10.29 10.47
CA ARG A 31 8.88 8.93 10.98
C ARG A 31 7.47 8.74 11.57
N ARG A 32 6.43 9.15 10.84
CA ARG A 32 5.08 8.64 11.07
C ARG A 32 5.18 7.16 10.75
N ASN A 33 4.84 6.34 11.74
CA ASN A 33 4.86 4.90 11.61
C ASN A 33 3.86 4.50 10.50
N LEU A 34 4.35 4.30 9.27
CA LEU A 34 3.54 3.86 8.12
C LEU A 34 2.89 2.48 8.40
N LEU A 35 3.45 1.72 9.35
CA LEU A 35 2.92 0.47 9.87
C LEU A 35 1.92 0.63 11.03
N ALA A 36 1.75 1.83 11.61
CA ALA A 36 0.78 2.09 12.67
C ALA A 36 -0.62 2.37 12.10
N ASN A 37 -1.11 1.46 11.25
CA ASN A 37 -2.45 1.49 10.67
C ASN A 37 -3.52 0.83 11.56
N GLY A 38 -3.18 0.48 12.81
CA GLY A 38 -4.06 -0.21 13.76
C GLY A 38 -4.23 -1.72 13.52
N LEU A 39 -3.52 -2.29 12.54
CA LEU A 39 -3.49 -3.72 12.25
C LEU A 39 -2.19 -4.36 12.78
N GLY A 40 -2.11 -5.69 12.78
CA GLY A 40 -0.87 -6.40 13.13
C GLY A 40 -0.46 -6.36 14.61
N MET A 41 -1.37 -5.99 15.53
CA MET A 41 -1.15 -6.03 16.99
C MET A 41 -0.74 -7.42 17.50
N THR A 42 -1.13 -8.47 16.76
CA THR A 42 -0.57 -9.83 16.83
C THR A 42 -0.21 -10.27 15.40
N PRO A 43 0.68 -11.27 15.23
CA PRO A 43 0.96 -11.84 13.91
C PRO A 43 -0.32 -12.27 13.18
N PRO A 44 -0.48 -11.95 11.88
CA PRO A 44 -1.66 -12.37 11.11
C PRO A 44 -1.68 -13.89 10.95
N MET A 45 -2.85 -14.50 11.12
CA MET A 45 -3.06 -15.92 10.93
C MET A 45 -4.03 -16.16 9.77
N GLY A 46 -3.69 -17.10 8.89
CA GLY A 46 -4.45 -17.36 7.68
C GLY A 46 -3.87 -18.47 6.83
N TRP A 47 -4.32 -18.53 5.59
CA TRP A 47 -3.91 -19.46 4.56
C TRP A 47 -3.57 -18.69 3.28
N ASN A 48 -2.72 -19.26 2.43
CA ASN A 48 -2.28 -18.68 1.17
C ASN A 48 -2.22 -19.78 0.10
N THR A 49 -2.55 -19.45 -1.15
CA THR A 49 -2.63 -20.42 -2.27
C THR A 49 -1.29 -21.05 -2.65
N TRP A 50 -0.19 -20.31 -2.53
CA TRP A 50 1.03 -20.53 -3.31
C TRP A 50 1.67 -21.90 -3.12
N ASN A 51 1.93 -22.30 -1.86
CA ASN A 51 2.71 -23.50 -1.53
C ASN A 51 2.12 -24.83 -2.05
N HIS A 52 0.85 -24.85 -2.46
CA HIS A 52 0.20 -26.04 -3.00
C HIS A 52 -0.28 -25.83 -4.44
N PHE A 53 -0.93 -24.70 -4.72
CA PHE A 53 -1.59 -24.45 -6.02
C PHE A 53 -0.71 -23.69 -7.01
N TYR A 54 0.33 -22.98 -6.55
CA TYR A 54 1.13 -22.06 -7.37
C TYR A 54 0.22 -21.12 -8.19
N CYS A 55 0.19 -21.27 -9.51
CA CYS A 55 -0.64 -20.52 -10.44
C CYS A 55 -1.90 -21.24 -10.92
N ASP A 56 -2.14 -22.48 -10.49
CA ASP A 56 -3.38 -23.23 -10.76
C ASP A 56 -4.45 -22.88 -9.71
N ILE A 57 -4.87 -21.61 -9.75
CA ILE A 57 -5.83 -21.02 -8.81
C ILE A 57 -7.08 -20.50 -9.52
N ASN A 58 -8.22 -20.64 -8.86
CA ASN A 58 -9.51 -20.13 -9.31
C ASN A 58 -10.42 -19.80 -8.11
N GLU A 59 -11.52 -19.07 -8.35
CA GLU A 59 -12.42 -18.63 -7.29
C GLU A 59 -13.07 -19.80 -6.52
N THR A 60 -13.27 -20.97 -7.15
CA THR A 60 -13.79 -22.16 -6.46
C THR A 60 -12.82 -22.63 -5.38
N ILE A 61 -11.52 -22.75 -5.70
CA ILE A 61 -10.47 -23.09 -4.71
C ILE A 61 -10.47 -22.10 -3.54
N ILE A 62 -10.65 -20.79 -3.81
CA ILE A 62 -10.68 -19.78 -2.74
C ILE A 62 -11.95 -19.90 -1.88
N ARG A 63 -13.12 -20.11 -2.49
CA ARG A 63 -14.40 -20.31 -1.79
C ARG A 63 -14.37 -21.57 -0.92
N GLU A 64 -13.90 -22.69 -1.48
CA GLU A 64 -13.77 -23.97 -0.77
C GLU A 64 -12.72 -23.91 0.35
N SER A 65 -11.62 -23.19 0.16
CA SER A 65 -10.61 -22.97 1.22
C SER A 65 -11.17 -22.12 2.36
N ALA A 66 -12.00 -21.10 2.06
CA ALA A 66 -12.71 -20.33 3.06
C ALA A 66 -13.73 -21.19 3.85
N ASP A 67 -14.48 -22.05 3.16
CA ASP A 67 -15.39 -23.02 3.79
C ASP A 67 -14.65 -24.07 4.63
N ALA A 68 -13.49 -24.56 4.16
CA ALA A 68 -12.64 -25.47 4.91
C ALA A 68 -12.13 -24.83 6.21
N LEU A 69 -11.65 -23.58 6.18
CA LEU A 69 -11.23 -22.87 7.40
C LEU A 69 -12.35 -22.78 8.44
N VAL A 70 -13.60 -22.52 8.01
CA VAL A 70 -14.76 -22.46 8.92
C VAL A 70 -15.16 -23.83 9.46
N SER A 71 -15.34 -24.80 8.57
CA SER A 71 -15.85 -26.13 8.91
C SER A 71 -14.86 -26.96 9.75
N THR A 72 -13.55 -26.85 9.49
CA THR A 72 -12.50 -27.51 10.29
C THR A 72 -12.24 -26.86 11.65
N GLY A 73 -12.71 -25.63 11.87
CA GLY A 73 -12.47 -24.90 13.13
C GLY A 73 -11.11 -24.18 13.22
N LEU A 74 -10.43 -23.96 12.08
CA LEU A 74 -9.24 -23.09 12.01
C LEU A 74 -9.65 -21.59 12.08
N ALA A 75 -10.77 -21.24 11.43
CA ALA A 75 -11.62 -20.15 11.89
C ALA A 75 -12.25 -20.53 13.24
N LYS A 76 -12.51 -19.57 14.13
CA LYS A 76 -12.44 -19.73 15.60
C LYS A 76 -10.97 -19.66 16.07
N LEU A 77 -10.14 -20.70 15.90
CA LEU A 77 -8.78 -20.76 16.48
C LEU A 77 -7.87 -19.57 16.19
N GLY A 78 -7.93 -18.99 14.99
CA GLY A 78 -7.24 -17.72 14.72
C GLY A 78 -7.01 -17.41 13.25
N TYR A 79 -7.00 -18.44 12.40
CA TYR A 79 -6.89 -18.30 10.96
C TYR A 79 -8.11 -17.51 10.45
N ARG A 80 -7.86 -16.33 9.84
CA ARG A 80 -8.88 -15.41 9.32
C ARG A 80 -8.60 -14.90 7.92
N TYR A 81 -7.33 -14.77 7.55
CA TYR A 81 -6.94 -14.30 6.22
C TYR A 81 -6.94 -15.45 5.21
N VAL A 82 -7.65 -15.26 4.10
CA VAL A 82 -7.64 -16.14 2.92
C VAL A 82 -6.90 -15.37 1.84
N ASN A 83 -5.62 -15.67 1.62
CA ASN A 83 -4.76 -14.87 0.76
C ASN A 83 -4.62 -15.51 -0.62
N ILE A 84 -5.06 -14.79 -1.65
CA ILE A 84 -4.77 -15.09 -3.05
C ILE A 84 -3.33 -14.61 -3.32
N ASP A 85 -2.46 -15.52 -3.75
CA ASP A 85 -1.10 -15.19 -4.18
C ASP A 85 -1.05 -14.79 -5.67
N ASP A 86 0.09 -14.91 -6.34
CA ASP A 86 0.29 -14.54 -7.76
C ASP A 86 -0.69 -15.25 -8.74
N CYS A 87 -0.67 -14.83 -10.01
CA CYS A 87 -1.41 -15.44 -11.12
C CYS A 87 -2.94 -15.22 -11.11
N TRP A 88 -3.48 -14.26 -10.35
CA TRP A 88 -4.93 -13.98 -10.27
C TRP A 88 -5.49 -13.00 -11.31
N ALA A 89 -4.67 -12.10 -11.84
CA ALA A 89 -5.06 -11.07 -12.82
C ALA A 89 -4.72 -11.44 -14.27
N GLU A 90 -5.43 -10.88 -15.24
CA GLU A 90 -5.05 -10.93 -16.66
C GLU A 90 -3.63 -10.40 -16.87
N HIS A 91 -2.95 -10.84 -17.93
CA HIS A 91 -1.57 -10.44 -18.22
C HIS A 91 -1.41 -8.92 -18.37
N ASP A 92 -2.38 -8.28 -19.02
CA ASP A 92 -2.38 -6.86 -19.30
C ASP A 92 -3.42 -6.12 -18.47
N ARG A 93 -3.11 -4.85 -18.16
CA ARG A 93 -4.09 -3.89 -17.63
C ARG A 93 -5.14 -3.57 -18.71
N ASP A 94 -6.32 -3.13 -18.29
CA ASP A 94 -7.31 -2.63 -19.26
C ASP A 94 -6.85 -1.32 -19.95
N SER A 95 -7.61 -0.87 -20.95
CA SER A 95 -7.32 0.37 -21.68
C SER A 95 -7.35 1.64 -20.83
N THR A 96 -7.83 1.56 -19.58
CA THR A 96 -7.80 2.63 -18.58
C THR A 96 -6.73 2.43 -17.50
N GLY A 97 -5.92 1.38 -17.61
CA GLY A 97 -4.76 1.08 -16.76
C GLY A 97 -5.07 0.40 -15.44
N TYR A 98 -6.25 -0.21 -15.26
CA TYR A 98 -6.57 -1.01 -14.07
C TYR A 98 -6.18 -2.47 -14.24
N MET A 99 -5.84 -3.15 -13.13
CA MET A 99 -5.73 -4.61 -13.11
C MET A 99 -7.10 -5.26 -13.32
N VAL A 100 -7.16 -6.29 -14.15
CA VAL A 100 -8.39 -7.05 -14.45
C VAL A 100 -8.27 -8.45 -13.87
N PRO A 101 -9.21 -8.96 -13.06
CA PRO A 101 -9.18 -10.36 -12.62
C PRO A 101 -9.30 -11.32 -13.81
N LYS A 102 -8.58 -12.45 -13.81
CA LYS A 102 -8.67 -13.44 -14.90
C LYS A 102 -10.10 -13.91 -15.11
N ARG A 103 -10.69 -13.66 -16.27
CA ARG A 103 -12.12 -13.95 -16.53
C ARG A 103 -12.47 -15.43 -16.46
N LEU A 104 -11.51 -16.30 -16.77
CA LEU A 104 -11.71 -17.75 -16.78
C LEU A 104 -11.63 -18.38 -15.38
N THR A 105 -10.77 -17.87 -14.50
CA THR A 105 -10.56 -18.44 -13.17
C THR A 105 -11.22 -17.63 -12.05
N PHE A 106 -11.54 -16.35 -12.26
CA PHE A 106 -12.29 -15.47 -11.36
C PHE A 106 -13.50 -14.81 -12.08
N PRO A 107 -14.40 -15.57 -12.72
CA PRO A 107 -15.52 -15.04 -13.50
C PRO A 107 -16.47 -14.11 -12.72
N SER A 108 -16.59 -14.27 -11.40
CA SER A 108 -17.39 -13.38 -10.55
C SER A 108 -16.70 -12.05 -10.21
N GLY A 109 -15.39 -11.95 -10.47
CA GLY A 109 -14.54 -10.85 -10.04
C GLY A 109 -14.19 -10.89 -8.54
N ILE A 110 -13.09 -10.20 -8.18
CA ILE A 110 -12.53 -10.24 -6.82
C ILE A 110 -13.48 -9.66 -5.77
N LYS A 111 -14.28 -8.63 -6.10
CA LYS A 111 -15.27 -8.07 -5.15
C LYS A 111 -16.29 -9.10 -4.68
N ALA A 112 -16.90 -9.86 -5.59
CA ALA A 112 -17.88 -10.89 -5.24
C ALA A 112 -17.25 -12.06 -4.44
N LEU A 113 -15.94 -12.28 -4.62
CA LEU A 113 -15.17 -13.24 -3.82
C LEU A 113 -14.87 -12.69 -2.42
N ALA A 114 -14.53 -11.41 -2.29
CA ALA A 114 -14.35 -10.74 -1.00
C ALA A 114 -15.64 -10.73 -0.18
N ASP A 115 -16.76 -10.32 -0.80
CA ASP A 115 -18.09 -10.32 -0.16
C ASP A 115 -18.47 -11.71 0.37
N TYR A 116 -18.16 -12.77 -0.39
CA TYR A 116 -18.36 -14.17 0.04
C TYR A 116 -17.49 -14.54 1.25
N VAL A 117 -16.19 -14.21 1.21
CA VAL A 117 -15.23 -14.50 2.30
C VAL A 117 -15.59 -13.70 3.58
N HIS A 118 -16.02 -12.44 3.44
CA HIS A 118 -16.55 -11.63 4.54
C HIS A 118 -17.83 -12.24 5.13
N GLY A 119 -18.72 -12.78 4.28
CA GLY A 119 -19.92 -13.51 4.71
C GLY A 119 -19.63 -14.76 5.56
N LYS A 120 -18.40 -15.28 5.53
CA LYS A 120 -17.91 -16.39 6.38
C LYS A 120 -17.24 -15.90 7.68
N GLY A 121 -17.18 -14.59 7.92
CA GLY A 121 -16.43 -14.00 9.05
C GLY A 121 -14.90 -14.05 8.87
N LEU A 122 -14.45 -14.21 7.63
CA LEU A 122 -13.04 -14.22 7.23
C LEU A 122 -12.67 -12.91 6.53
N LYS A 123 -11.42 -12.80 6.10
CA LYS A 123 -10.82 -11.65 5.41
C LYS A 123 -10.15 -12.09 4.13
N LEU A 124 -10.26 -11.33 3.04
CA LEU A 124 -9.62 -11.65 1.76
C LEU A 124 -8.30 -10.89 1.61
N GLY A 125 -7.23 -11.62 1.30
CA GLY A 125 -5.96 -11.04 0.88
C GLY A 125 -5.73 -11.17 -0.62
N ILE A 126 -4.97 -10.24 -1.16
CA ILE A 126 -4.53 -10.22 -2.56
C ILE A 126 -3.01 -10.08 -2.63
N TYR A 127 -2.47 -10.27 -3.83
CA TYR A 127 -1.06 -10.17 -4.14
C TYR A 127 -0.79 -9.16 -5.24
N SER A 128 0.34 -8.46 -5.12
CA SER A 128 0.97 -7.74 -6.21
C SER A 128 2.48 -7.60 -5.94
N ASP A 129 3.19 -6.89 -6.81
CA ASP A 129 4.63 -6.73 -6.78
C ASP A 129 5.00 -5.24 -6.80
N ALA A 130 6.03 -4.86 -6.04
CA ALA A 130 6.71 -3.59 -6.14
C ALA A 130 7.62 -3.50 -7.38
N GLY A 131 7.13 -3.96 -8.53
CA GLY A 131 7.80 -4.02 -9.83
C GLY A 131 6.81 -3.85 -10.98
N HIS A 132 7.30 -3.97 -12.22
CA HIS A 132 6.45 -3.82 -13.43
C HIS A 132 5.59 -5.05 -13.73
N GLN A 133 6.09 -6.24 -13.40
CA GLN A 133 5.40 -7.52 -13.48
C GLN A 133 5.60 -8.27 -12.16
N THR A 134 4.70 -9.21 -11.86
CA THR A 134 4.89 -10.11 -10.72
C THR A 134 6.00 -11.14 -10.93
N CYS A 135 6.39 -11.86 -9.88
CA CYS A 135 7.44 -12.87 -9.95
C CYS A 135 7.14 -14.01 -10.95
N SER A 136 5.87 -14.38 -11.17
CA SER A 136 5.50 -15.33 -12.24
C SER A 136 5.55 -14.74 -13.65
N GLN A 137 5.63 -13.40 -13.78
CA GLN A 137 5.49 -12.63 -15.02
C GLN A 137 4.17 -12.86 -15.78
N THR A 138 3.14 -13.44 -15.12
CA THR A 138 1.84 -13.71 -15.75
C THR A 138 0.82 -12.59 -15.59
N MET A 139 1.14 -11.56 -14.80
CA MET A 139 0.29 -10.40 -14.55
C MET A 139 1.11 -9.14 -14.18
N PRO A 140 0.51 -7.93 -14.24
CA PRO A 140 1.21 -6.69 -13.92
C PRO A 140 1.56 -6.60 -12.43
N GLY A 141 2.69 -5.98 -12.11
CA GLY A 141 2.97 -5.42 -10.80
C GLY A 141 2.38 -4.01 -10.65
N SER A 142 2.59 -3.37 -9.50
CA SER A 142 2.03 -2.06 -9.15
C SER A 142 3.02 -0.90 -9.17
N LEU A 143 4.28 -1.10 -9.58
CA LEU A 143 5.26 -0.01 -9.66
C LEU A 143 4.77 1.12 -10.59
N GLY A 144 4.65 2.34 -10.06
CA GLY A 144 4.09 3.49 -10.78
C GLY A 144 2.56 3.50 -10.92
N HIS A 145 1.87 2.47 -10.41
CA HIS A 145 0.41 2.33 -10.42
C HIS A 145 -0.19 2.27 -8.99
N GLU A 146 0.62 2.52 -7.95
CA GLU A 146 0.32 2.19 -6.56
C GLU A 146 -0.99 2.80 -6.06
N GLN A 147 -1.27 4.07 -6.41
CA GLN A 147 -2.51 4.75 -6.01
C GLN A 147 -3.75 4.09 -6.62
N LYS A 148 -3.69 3.79 -7.92
CA LYS A 148 -4.79 3.20 -8.68
C LYS A 148 -5.09 1.78 -8.20
N ASP A 149 -4.05 1.00 -7.98
CA ASP A 149 -4.19 -0.39 -7.53
C ASP A 149 -4.68 -0.45 -6.08
N ALA A 150 -4.17 0.42 -5.20
CA ALA A 150 -4.69 0.55 -3.84
C ALA A 150 -6.18 0.92 -3.81
N GLU A 151 -6.61 1.92 -4.61
CA GLU A 151 -8.03 2.28 -4.77
C GLU A 151 -8.87 1.10 -5.28
N THR A 152 -8.34 0.34 -6.24
CA THR A 152 -8.97 -0.86 -6.80
C THR A 152 -9.17 -1.92 -5.71
N PHE A 153 -8.11 -2.29 -4.99
CA PHE A 153 -8.15 -3.27 -3.91
C PHE A 153 -9.10 -2.85 -2.78
N ALA A 154 -9.11 -1.56 -2.43
CA ALA A 154 -10.04 -1.01 -1.44
C ALA A 154 -11.50 -1.09 -1.91
N SER A 155 -11.78 -0.77 -3.19
CA SER A 155 -13.13 -0.87 -3.79
C SER A 155 -13.66 -2.32 -3.83
N TRP A 156 -12.75 -3.28 -4.02
CA TRP A 156 -13.02 -4.71 -3.99
C TRP A 156 -13.14 -5.29 -2.59
N GLY A 157 -12.81 -4.52 -1.54
CA GLY A 157 -12.93 -4.99 -0.16
C GLY A 157 -11.76 -5.85 0.32
N ILE A 158 -10.58 -5.75 -0.30
CA ILE A 158 -9.37 -6.45 0.17
C ILE A 158 -8.99 -6.00 1.59
N ASP A 159 -8.49 -6.92 2.41
CA ASP A 159 -8.09 -6.69 3.80
C ASP A 159 -6.58 -6.88 4.05
N TYR A 160 -5.87 -7.44 3.07
CA TYR A 160 -4.46 -7.82 3.17
C TYR A 160 -3.81 -7.73 1.77
N LEU A 161 -2.62 -7.14 1.67
CA LEU A 161 -1.78 -7.16 0.48
C LEU A 161 -0.45 -7.85 0.81
N LYS A 162 -0.13 -8.95 0.14
CA LYS A 162 1.27 -9.40 -0.04
C LYS A 162 1.87 -8.57 -1.17
N TYR A 163 3.00 -7.92 -0.91
CA TYR A 163 3.65 -7.03 -1.87
C TYR A 163 5.10 -7.46 -2.09
N ASP A 164 5.34 -8.03 -3.27
CA ASP A 164 6.58 -8.70 -3.67
C ASP A 164 7.64 -7.73 -4.24
N ASN A 165 8.73 -8.28 -4.78
CA ASN A 165 9.94 -7.50 -5.14
C ASN A 165 10.58 -7.85 -6.49
N CYS A 166 9.92 -8.57 -7.39
CA CYS A 166 10.48 -8.90 -8.69
C CYS A 166 10.43 -7.70 -9.67
N ASN A 167 11.14 -7.78 -10.81
CA ASN A 167 11.00 -6.83 -11.95
C ASN A 167 11.02 -5.32 -11.56
N ASN A 168 11.96 -4.92 -10.70
CA ASN A 168 11.88 -3.68 -9.91
C ASN A 168 12.86 -2.55 -10.31
N ASP A 169 13.50 -2.66 -11.48
CA ASP A 169 14.52 -1.73 -12.03
C ASP A 169 15.72 -1.44 -11.09
N ASP A 170 16.11 -2.40 -10.22
CA ASP A 170 17.10 -2.25 -9.15
C ASP A 170 16.80 -1.08 -8.18
N LEU A 171 15.56 -0.58 -8.18
CA LEU A 171 15.14 0.50 -7.30
C LEU A 171 15.10 -0.02 -5.87
N LYS A 172 15.75 0.69 -4.94
CA LYS A 172 15.83 0.25 -3.54
C LYS A 172 14.43 0.06 -2.91
N PRO A 173 14.17 -1.04 -2.18
CA PRO A 173 12.95 -1.29 -1.41
C PRO A 173 12.44 -0.06 -0.63
N MET A 174 13.36 0.65 0.03
CA MET A 174 13.09 1.89 0.79
C MET A 174 12.50 3.06 -0.03
N LYS A 175 12.49 2.99 -1.36
CA LYS A 175 11.77 3.93 -2.23
C LYS A 175 10.37 3.41 -2.58
N ARG A 176 10.23 2.13 -2.95
CA ARG A 176 9.00 1.57 -3.54
C ARG A 176 7.94 1.21 -2.50
N TYR A 177 8.30 0.48 -1.44
CA TYR A 177 7.34 0.04 -0.41
C TYR A 177 6.60 1.16 0.33
N PRO A 178 7.24 2.32 0.63
CA PRO A 178 6.54 3.46 1.23
C PRO A 178 5.46 4.07 0.31
N GLU A 179 5.60 4.00 -1.01
CA GLU A 179 4.59 4.55 -1.93
C GLU A 179 3.29 3.73 -1.90
N MET A 180 3.39 2.40 -2.02
CA MET A 180 2.23 1.51 -1.87
C MET A 180 1.63 1.60 -0.47
N THR A 181 2.44 1.63 0.60
CA THR A 181 1.92 1.78 1.96
C THR A 181 1.13 3.09 2.12
N ARG A 182 1.65 4.21 1.59
CA ARG A 182 0.93 5.49 1.60
C ARG A 182 -0.31 5.48 0.71
N ALA A 183 -0.27 4.79 -0.43
CA ALA A 183 -1.43 4.63 -1.31
C ALA A 183 -2.59 3.91 -0.60
N LEU A 184 -2.31 2.77 0.02
CA LEU A 184 -3.29 2.02 0.81
C LEU A 184 -3.87 2.85 1.95
N MET A 185 -3.03 3.59 2.70
CA MET A 185 -3.50 4.51 3.74
C MET A 185 -4.45 5.60 3.20
N ARG A 186 -4.19 6.13 2.00
CA ARG A 186 -5.06 7.16 1.36
C ARG A 186 -6.44 6.64 0.97
N THR A 187 -6.62 5.32 0.80
CA THR A 187 -7.95 4.74 0.49
C THR A 187 -8.95 4.82 1.64
N GLY A 188 -8.47 5.01 2.88
CA GLY A 188 -9.29 4.94 4.09
C GLY A 188 -9.74 3.52 4.49
N ARG A 189 -9.52 2.48 3.67
CA ARG A 189 -9.76 1.08 4.06
C ARG A 189 -8.55 0.54 4.82
N PRO A 190 -8.73 -0.08 6.01
CA PRO A 190 -7.65 -0.78 6.70
C PRO A 190 -7.22 -2.04 5.93
N ILE A 191 -6.07 -1.96 5.25
CA ILE A 191 -5.46 -3.08 4.53
C ILE A 191 -4.13 -3.43 5.23
N PHE A 192 -3.96 -4.69 5.61
CA PHE A 192 -2.70 -5.20 6.18
C PHE A 192 -1.64 -5.25 5.08
N VAL A 193 -0.42 -4.76 5.35
CA VAL A 193 0.68 -4.75 4.36
C VAL A 193 1.73 -5.78 4.77
N SER A 194 1.95 -6.77 3.91
CA SER A 194 2.98 -7.79 4.06
C SER A 194 4.07 -7.58 3.02
N LEU A 195 5.19 -7.04 3.47
CA LEU A 195 6.39 -6.85 2.67
C LEU A 195 7.01 -8.22 2.35
N CYS A 196 7.42 -8.44 1.10
CA CYS A 196 8.10 -9.65 0.62
C CYS A 196 9.22 -9.17 -0.29
N GLU A 197 10.47 -9.17 0.18
CA GLU A 197 11.64 -8.57 -0.49
C GLU A 197 12.88 -9.47 -0.58
#